data_AF-A0A5B0WTX0-F1
#
_entry.id   AF-A0A5B0WTX0-F1
#
_cell.length_a   1.000
_cell.length_b   1.000
_cell.length_c   1.000
_cell.angle_alpha   90.00
_cell.angle_beta   90.00
_cell.angle_gamma   90.00
#
_symmetry.space_group_name_H-M   'P 1'
#
loop_
_entity.id
_entity.type
_entity.pdbx_description
1 polymer ?
#
loop_
_entity_poly.entity_id
_entity_poly.type
_entity_poly.pdbx_seq_one_letter_code
_entity_poly.pdbx_strand_id
1 'polypeptide(L)' 'VNPKATLTFDDADQIPVWARPYVATAAEAGLIKGNGDGKFNPNASSTRAEAVTLILAMLNSKK' A
#
# COMPACT_ATOMS: atom_id res chain seq x y z
N VAL A 1 -6.40 -6.54 -9.44
CA VAL A 1 -4.95 -6.30 -9.38
C VAL A 1 -4.53 -5.71 -10.71
N ASN A 2 -3.93 -4.53 -10.71
CA ASN A 2 -3.49 -3.84 -11.93
C ASN A 2 -2.00 -4.12 -12.17
N PRO A 3 -1.61 -4.95 -13.16
CA PRO A 3 -0.22 -5.28 -13.43
C PRO A 3 0.58 -4.13 -14.07
N LYS A 4 -0.08 -3.03 -14.46
CA LYS A 4 0.54 -1.83 -15.05
C LYS A 4 0.64 -0.66 -14.06
N ALA A 5 0.12 -0.83 -12.85
CA ALA A 5 0.13 0.23 -11.84
C ALA A 5 1.57 0.54 -11.41
N THR A 6 1.93 1.82 -11.47
CA THR A 6 3.28 2.30 -11.17
C THR A 6 3.33 2.77 -9.73
N LEU A 7 4.27 2.23 -8.94
CA LEU A 7 4.51 2.66 -7.56
C LEU A 7 5.32 3.96 -7.56
N THR A 8 4.86 4.96 -6.81
CA THR A 8 5.54 6.26 -6.68
C THR A 8 6.30 6.41 -5.36
N PHE A 9 6.47 5.32 -4.61
CA PHE A 9 7.22 5.33 -3.35
C PHE A 9 8.73 5.30 -3.61
N ASP A 10 9.49 6.03 -2.81
CA ASP A 10 10.96 6.13 -2.96
C ASP A 10 11.68 4.79 -2.74
N ASP A 11 11.05 3.87 -2.01
CA ASP A 11 11.54 2.53 -1.68
C ASP A 11 10.76 1.42 -2.42
N ALA A 12 10.16 1.75 -3.58
CA ALA A 12 9.39 0.80 -4.36
C ALA A 12 10.23 -0.39 -4.89
N ASP A 13 11.54 -0.21 -5.00
CA ASP A 13 12.49 -1.26 -5.38
C ASP A 13 12.62 -2.35 -4.31
N GLN A 14 12.46 -1.99 -3.03
CA GLN A 14 12.48 -2.90 -1.88
C GLN A 14 11.20 -3.73 -1.76
N ILE A 15 10.12 -3.37 -2.47
CA ILE A 15 8.88 -4.14 -2.50
C ILE A 15 9.12 -5.42 -3.32
N PRO A 16 8.88 -6.62 -2.75
CA PRO A 16 9.00 -7.88 -3.48
C PRO A 16 8.18 -7.86 -4.77
N VAL A 17 8.72 -8.41 -5.86
CA VAL A 17 8.10 -8.35 -7.20
C VAL A 17 6.65 -8.82 -7.20
N TRP A 18 6.36 -9.88 -6.44
CA TRP A 18 5.00 -10.42 -6.31
C TRP A 18 4.03 -9.44 -5.64
N ALA A 19 4.50 -8.60 -4.71
CA ALA A 19 3.69 -7.68 -3.92
C ALA A 19 3.39 -6.37 -4.67
N ARG A 20 4.28 -5.96 -5.58
CA ARG A 20 4.17 -4.71 -6.35
C ARG A 20 2.79 -4.46 -6.96
N PRO A 21 2.18 -5.39 -7.72
CA PRO A 21 0.87 -5.12 -8.34
C PRO A 21 -0.25 -4.94 -7.30
N TYR A 22 -0.14 -5.57 -6.12
CA TYR A 22 -1.12 -5.43 -5.04
C TYR A 22 -0.95 -4.10 -4.31
N VAL A 23 0.28 -3.74 -3.94
CA VAL A 23 0.59 -2.46 -3.31
C VAL A 23 0.18 -1.31 -4.23
N ALA A 24 0.47 -1.42 -5.52
CA ALA A 24 0.13 -0.39 -6.49
C ALA A 24 -1.39 -0.23 -6.63
N THR A 25 -2.13 -1.34 -6.70
CA THR A 25 -3.61 -1.29 -6.72
C THR A 25 -4.17 -0.64 -5.45
N ALA A 26 -3.61 -0.96 -4.28
CA ALA A 26 -4.06 -0.40 -3.00
C ALA A 26 -3.72 1.09 -2.86
N ALA A 27 -2.57 1.52 -3.39
CA ALA A 27 -2.18 2.93 -3.46
C ALA A 27 -3.08 3.72 -4.42
N GLU A 28 -3.37 3.18 -5.62
CA GLU A 28 -4.32 3.77 -6.59
C GLU A 28 -5.73 3.91 -5.98
N ALA A 29 -6.16 2.94 -5.16
CA ALA A 29 -7.42 2.98 -4.44
C ALA A 29 -7.41 3.92 -3.21
N GLY A 30 -6.29 4.61 -2.93
CA GLY A 30 -6.14 5.52 -1.80
C GLY A 30 -6.12 4.83 -0.43
N LEU A 31 -6.00 3.50 -0.40
CA LEU A 31 -5.97 2.68 0.82
C LEU A 31 -4.61 2.72 1.51
N ILE A 32 -3.55 2.94 0.74
CA ILE A 32 -2.17 3.03 1.22
C ILE A 32 -1.60 4.37 0.78
N LYS A 33 -0.99 5.10 1.72
CA LYS A 33 -0.39 6.43 1.47
C LYS A 33 1.09 6.53 1.81
N GLY A 34 1.69 5.46 2.34
CA GLY A 34 3.04 5.48 2.88
C GLY A 34 3.13 6.16 4.25
N ASN A 35 4.34 6.49 4.69
CA ASN A 35 4.63 7.05 6.02
C ASN A 35 4.60 8.58 6.09
N GLY A 36 4.28 9.28 5.00
CA GLY A 36 4.33 10.74 4.91
C GLY A 36 5.64 11.31 4.37
N ASP A 37 6.72 10.53 4.37
CA ASP A 37 8.04 10.91 3.84
C ASP A 37 8.29 10.36 2.43
N GLY A 38 7.23 9.95 1.72
CA GLY A 38 7.33 9.35 0.38
C GLY A 38 7.68 7.85 0.36
N LYS A 39 7.76 7.18 1.52
CA LYS A 39 8.12 5.76 1.62
C LYS A 39 6.95 4.85 1.97
N PHE A 40 6.97 3.63 1.44
CA PHE A 40 6.03 2.56 1.79
C PHE A 40 6.48 1.74 3.00
N ASN A 41 7.80 1.59 3.20
CA ASN A 41 8.46 0.77 4.23
C ASN A 41 8.07 -0.72 4.16
N PRO A 42 8.36 -1.45 3.06
CA PRO A 42 7.89 -2.82 2.85
C PRO A 42 8.39 -3.85 3.87
N ASN A 43 9.54 -3.58 4.51
CA ASN A 43 10.17 -4.48 5.47
C ASN A 43 9.91 -4.07 6.93
N ALA A 44 9.18 -2.98 7.16
CA ALA A 44 8.81 -2.56 8.50
C ALA A 44 7.62 -3.38 9.02
N SER A 45 7.63 -3.67 10.31
CA SER A 45 6.48 -4.27 10.97
C SER A 45 5.32 -3.28 11.04
N SER A 46 4.16 -3.66 10.52
CA SER A 46 2.93 -2.91 10.77
C SER A 46 2.45 -3.07 12.20
N THR A 47 1.85 -2.00 12.73
CA THR A 47 1.10 -2.00 13.98
C THR A 47 -0.30 -2.56 13.78
N ARG A 48 -0.92 -3.01 14.88
CA ARG A 48 -2.33 -3.43 14.87
C ARG A 48 -3.27 -2.30 14.43
N ALA A 49 -2.95 -1.07 14.81
CA ALA A 49 -3.75 0.11 14.46
C ALA A 49 -3.74 0.37 12.94
N GLU A 50 -2.57 0.28 12.31
CA GLU A 50 -2.43 0.44 10.85
C GLU A 50 -3.17 -0.67 10.10
N ALA A 51 -3.03 -1.92 10.53
CA ALA A 51 -3.72 -3.05 9.93
C ALA A 51 -5.25 -2.89 10.00
N VAL A 52 -5.79 -2.54 11.18
CA VAL A 52 -7.24 -2.33 11.35
C VAL A 52 -7.73 -1.13 10.54
N THR A 53 -6.96 -0.04 10.50
CA THR A 53 -7.30 1.15 9.69
C THR A 53 -7.42 0.80 8.22
N LEU A 54 -6.48 0.01 7.68
CA LEU A 54 -6.53 -0.46 6.30
C LEU A 54 -7.75 -1.33 6.04
N ILE A 55 -8.07 -2.27 6.93
CA ILE A 55 -9.26 -3.14 6.81
C ILE A 55 -10.55 -2.31 6.82
N LEU A 56 -10.68 -1.35 7.73
CA LEU A 56 -11.84 -0.47 7.80
C LEU A 56 -11.98 0.40 6.55
N ALA A 57 -10.88 0.96 6.05
CA ALA A 57 -10.88 1.73 4.81
C ALA A 57 -11.34 0.87 3.61
N MET A 58 -10.87 -0.38 3.53
CA MET A 58 -11.30 -1.34 2.50
C MET A 58 -12.80 -1.70 2.59
N LEU A 59 -13.33 -1.87 3.79
CA LEU A 59 -14.76 -2.16 3.98
C LEU A 59 -15.63 -0.95 3.60
N ASN A 60 -15.15 0.26 3.85
CA ASN A 60 -15.89 1.50 3.56
C ASN A 60 -15.78 1.96 2.11
N SER A 61 -14.79 1.50 1.33
CA SER A 61 -14.59 1.93 -0.06
C SER A 61 -15.59 1.34 -1.06
N LYS A 62 -16.49 0.43 -0.63
CA LYS A 62 -17.53 -0.21 -1.46
C LYS A 62 -18.95 0.35 -1.27
N LYS A 63 -19.13 1.67 -1.30
CA LYS A 63 -20.47 2.25 -1.51
C LYS A 63 -20.72 2.53 -2.99
#